data_AF-A0A7Y5AAF5-F1
#
_entry.id   AF-A0A7Y5AAF5-F1
#
_cell.length_a   1.000
_cell.length_b   1.000
_cell.length_c   1.000
_cell.angle_alpha   90.00
_cell.angle_beta   90.00
_cell.angle_gamma   90.00
#
_symmetry.space_group_name_H-M   'P 1'
#
loop_
_entity.id
_entity.type
_entity.pdbx_description
1 polymer ?
#
loop_
_entity_poly.entity_id
_entity_poly.type
_entity_poly.pdbx_seq_one_letter_code
_entity_poly.pdbx_strand_id
1 'polypeptide(L)'
;TGVDEDFGRGGNVFDRYYGDCNIKPNPCLAPLRKGPYYAMRLDAGDIGTKGGLLTNAQAQVVRDDGSAIAGLYAIGNCSASVMGTSYPGAGGTLGPAMTFAYVAANHLARQRQEAR
;
A
#
# COMPACT_ATOMS: atom_id res chain seq x y z
N THR A 1 30.42 -6.26 15.64
CA THR A 1 30.28 -6.36 14.18
C THR A 1 29.26 -5.36 13.62
N GLY A 2 28.17 -5.06 14.34
CA GLY A 2 27.08 -4.21 13.80
C GLY A 2 26.22 -4.95 12.77
N VAL A 3 26.25 -6.28 12.85
CA VAL A 3 25.48 -7.21 12.04
C VAL A 3 24.53 -7.92 12.99
N ASP A 4 23.27 -7.96 12.62
CA ASP A 4 22.26 -8.83 13.23
C ASP A 4 22.21 -10.11 12.38
N GLU A 5 22.79 -11.19 12.88
CA GLU A 5 22.88 -12.48 12.17
C GLU A 5 21.56 -13.26 12.20
N ASP A 6 20.68 -12.94 13.15
CA ASP A 6 19.43 -13.67 13.36
C ASP A 6 18.34 -13.20 12.37
N PHE A 7 18.21 -11.88 12.20
CA PHE A 7 17.13 -11.29 11.39
C PHE A 7 17.59 -10.26 10.35
N GLY A 8 18.89 -9.92 10.30
CA GLY A 8 19.44 -9.03 9.29
C GLY A 8 19.07 -7.54 9.45
N ARG A 9 18.62 -7.11 10.64
CA ARG A 9 18.22 -5.72 10.89
C ARG A 9 19.31 -4.71 10.55
N GLY A 10 18.92 -3.67 9.82
CA GLY A 10 19.85 -2.62 9.36
C GLY A 10 20.77 -3.09 8.22
N GLY A 11 20.47 -4.23 7.60
CA GLY A 11 21.19 -4.75 6.44
C GLY A 11 20.81 -4.09 5.11
N ASN A 12 19.67 -3.38 5.03
CA ASN A 12 19.16 -2.76 3.82
C ASN A 12 18.95 -1.24 3.97
N VAL A 13 18.69 -0.55 2.86
CA VAL A 13 18.52 0.91 2.84
C VAL A 13 17.23 1.39 3.50
N PHE A 14 16.18 0.57 3.49
CA PHE A 14 14.88 0.91 4.07
C PHE A 14 14.96 0.95 5.60
N ASP A 15 15.60 -0.06 6.22
CA ASP A 15 15.85 -0.09 7.66
C ASP A 15 16.69 1.12 8.11
N ARG A 16 17.72 1.46 7.31
CA ARG A 16 18.67 2.53 7.64
C ARG A 16 18.09 3.93 7.47
N TYR A 17 17.05 4.09 6.66
CA TYR A 17 16.42 5.39 6.42
C TYR A 17 15.91 6.05 7.72
N TYR A 18 15.48 5.24 8.69
CA TYR A 18 15.00 5.71 10.01
C TYR A 18 15.99 5.46 11.17
N GLY A 19 17.21 5.01 10.89
CA GLY A 19 18.21 4.72 11.91
C GLY A 19 18.83 5.98 12.52
N ASP A 20 19.40 5.87 13.72
CA ASP A 20 20.15 6.95 14.35
C ASP A 20 21.55 7.04 13.72
N CYS A 21 21.80 8.09 12.95
CA CYS A 21 23.04 8.27 12.21
C CYS A 21 24.28 8.39 13.11
N ASN A 22 24.11 8.71 14.39
CA ASN A 22 25.20 8.79 15.38
C ASN A 22 25.66 7.40 15.85
N ILE A 23 24.85 6.37 15.68
CA ILE A 23 25.19 5.01 16.07
C ILE A 23 26.01 4.35 14.95
N LYS A 24 27.20 3.87 15.31
CA LYS A 24 28.15 3.21 14.41
C LYS A 24 28.49 1.80 14.93
N PRO A 25 28.82 0.84 14.03
CA PRO A 25 28.87 0.98 12.57
C PRO A 25 27.49 0.85 11.88
N ASN A 26 26.44 0.43 12.61
CA ASN A 26 25.09 0.25 12.06
C ASN A 26 24.09 1.16 12.81
N PRO A 27 23.41 2.10 12.13
CA PRO A 27 22.52 3.06 12.76
C PRO A 27 21.23 2.45 13.34
N CYS A 28 20.95 1.19 13.03
CA CYS A 28 19.76 0.47 13.49
C CYS A 28 20.02 -0.39 14.74
N LEU A 29 21.29 -0.54 15.16
CA LEU A 29 21.70 -1.50 16.21
C LEU A 29 22.40 -0.78 17.38
N ALA A 30 21.60 -0.29 18.33
CA ALA A 30 22.08 0.30 19.58
C ALA A 30 21.84 -0.64 20.77
N PRO A 31 22.76 -0.70 21.76
CA PRO A 31 22.61 -1.55 22.93
C PRO A 31 21.66 -0.95 23.97
N LEU A 32 20.81 -1.78 24.59
CA LEU A 32 19.95 -1.38 25.72
C LEU A 32 20.71 -1.48 27.05
N ARG A 33 21.44 -0.42 27.43
CA ARG A 33 22.34 -0.47 28.62
C ARG A 33 21.78 0.15 29.90
N LYS A 34 20.92 1.16 29.78
CA LYS A 34 20.49 1.99 30.92
C LYS A 34 18.98 2.09 30.96
N GLY A 35 18.41 1.77 32.13
CA GLY A 35 16.98 1.94 32.40
C GLY A 35 16.58 3.38 32.73
N PRO A 36 15.29 3.61 33.04
CA PRO A 36 14.23 2.59 33.17
C PRO A 36 13.90 1.90 31.84
N TYR A 37 13.57 0.62 31.90
CA TYR A 37 13.13 -0.14 30.74
C TYR A 37 11.62 0.04 30.53
N TYR A 38 11.20 0.11 29.27
CA TYR A 38 9.82 0.25 28.87
C TYR A 38 9.40 -0.92 27.99
N ALA A 39 8.15 -1.34 28.11
CA ALA A 39 7.53 -2.34 27.26
C ALA A 39 6.15 -1.82 26.82
N MET A 40 5.79 -2.15 25.58
CA MET A 40 4.51 -1.78 24.98
C MET A 40 3.96 -2.99 24.24
N ARG A 41 2.65 -3.22 24.35
CA ARG A 41 1.98 -4.25 23.57
C ARG A 41 1.86 -3.77 22.12
N LEU A 42 2.23 -4.61 21.17
CA LEU A 42 1.97 -4.41 19.75
C LEU A 42 1.01 -5.51 19.27
N ASP A 43 -0.08 -5.09 18.65
CA ASP A 43 -1.03 -5.97 17.97
C ASP A 43 -0.96 -5.71 16.45
N ALA A 44 -1.41 -6.67 15.64
CA ALA A 44 -1.47 -6.50 14.19
C ALA A 44 -2.55 -5.48 13.83
N GLY A 45 -2.16 -4.37 13.20
CA GLY A 45 -3.06 -3.38 12.63
C GLY A 45 -3.01 -3.37 11.11
N ASP A 46 -4.00 -2.71 10.49
CA ASP A 46 -4.05 -2.45 9.06
C ASP A 46 -4.28 -0.97 8.76
N ILE A 47 -3.91 -0.57 7.54
CA ILE A 47 -4.13 0.79 7.01
C ILE A 47 -5.23 0.80 5.93
N GLY A 48 -6.23 -0.07 6.11
CA GLY A 48 -7.30 -0.36 5.18
C GLY A 48 -7.12 -1.69 4.45
N THR A 49 -8.25 -2.34 4.18
CA THR A 49 -8.29 -3.56 3.37
C THR A 49 -8.05 -3.27 1.89
N LYS A 50 -7.50 -4.27 1.18
CA LYS A 50 -7.14 -4.18 -0.25
C LYS A 50 -7.89 -5.14 -1.18
N GLY A 51 -8.88 -5.84 -0.63
CA GLY A 51 -9.87 -6.55 -1.43
C GLY A 51 -10.88 -5.58 -2.04
N GLY A 52 -11.99 -6.10 -2.54
CA GLY A 52 -13.08 -5.30 -3.07
C GLY A 52 -13.61 -5.85 -4.37
N LEU A 53 -14.38 -5.02 -5.08
CA LEU A 53 -14.96 -5.36 -6.37
C LEU A 53 -13.87 -5.51 -7.43
N LEU A 54 -13.97 -6.54 -8.26
CA LEU A 54 -13.09 -6.68 -9.42
C LEU A 54 -13.47 -5.62 -10.45
N THR A 55 -12.47 -4.95 -11.02
CA THR A 55 -12.65 -3.89 -12.01
C THR A 55 -11.81 -4.11 -13.25
N ASN A 56 -12.30 -3.67 -14.41
CA ASN A 56 -11.51 -3.61 -15.64
C ASN A 56 -10.55 -2.39 -15.65
N ALA A 57 -9.82 -2.21 -16.76
CA ALA A 57 -8.86 -1.12 -16.92
C ALA A 57 -9.50 0.28 -16.92
N GLN A 58 -10.82 0.37 -17.11
CA GLN A 58 -11.63 1.58 -17.10
C GLN A 58 -12.27 1.84 -15.71
N ALA A 59 -11.89 1.05 -14.70
CA ALA A 59 -12.43 1.06 -13.34
C ALA A 59 -13.93 0.70 -13.25
N GLN A 60 -14.50 0.09 -14.28
CA GLN A 60 -15.86 -0.45 -14.22
C GLN A 60 -15.86 -1.75 -13.45
N VAL A 61 -16.86 -1.95 -12.60
CA VAL A 61 -17.07 -3.22 -11.90
C VAL A 61 -17.46 -4.29 -12.91
N VAL A 62 -16.87 -5.47 -12.80
CA VAL A 62 -17.17 -6.61 -13.67
C VAL A 62 -17.95 -7.69 -12.91
N ARG A 63 -18.77 -8.43 -13.66
CA ARG A 63 -19.38 -9.68 -13.18
C ARG A 63 -18.37 -10.83 -13.23
N ASP A 64 -18.77 -11.99 -12.72
CA ASP A 64 -17.96 -13.21 -12.73
C ASP A 64 -17.57 -13.69 -14.14
N ASP A 65 -18.40 -13.37 -15.15
CA ASP A 65 -18.11 -13.63 -16.57
C ASP A 65 -17.17 -12.60 -17.22
N GLY A 66 -16.71 -11.60 -16.46
CA GLY A 66 -15.86 -10.50 -16.92
C GLY A 66 -16.60 -9.36 -17.62
N SER A 67 -17.92 -9.46 -17.83
CA SER A 67 -18.70 -8.38 -18.43
C SER A 67 -18.83 -7.17 -17.50
N ALA A 68 -18.70 -5.97 -18.05
CA ALA A 68 -18.85 -4.74 -17.28
C ALA A 68 -20.31 -4.53 -16.85
N ILE A 69 -20.50 -4.03 -15.63
CA ILE A 69 -21.79 -3.55 -15.15
C ILE A 69 -21.92 -2.08 -15.54
N ALA A 70 -22.87 -1.78 -16.43
CA ALA A 70 -23.09 -0.44 -16.95
C ALA A 70 -23.36 0.57 -15.82
N GLY A 71 -22.63 1.69 -15.83
CA GLY A 71 -22.77 2.76 -14.84
C GLY A 71 -22.13 2.50 -13.47
N LEU A 72 -21.59 1.31 -13.21
CA LEU A 72 -21.00 0.97 -11.92
C LEU A 72 -19.46 0.96 -11.96
N TYR A 73 -18.84 1.74 -11.08
CA TYR A 73 -17.40 1.90 -10.98
C TYR A 73 -16.94 1.73 -9.53
N ALA A 74 -15.73 1.22 -9.34
CA ALA A 74 -15.11 1.12 -8.03
C ALA A 74 -13.63 1.55 -8.12
N ILE A 75 -13.15 2.23 -7.09
CA ILE A 75 -11.78 2.73 -6.99
C ILE A 75 -11.28 2.60 -5.55
N GLY A 76 -9.97 2.71 -5.36
CA GLY A 76 -9.33 2.68 -4.03
C GLY A 76 -9.66 1.39 -3.28
N ASN A 77 -9.89 1.48 -1.97
CA ASN A 77 -10.13 0.31 -1.13
C ASN A 77 -11.50 -0.38 -1.36
N CYS A 78 -12.37 0.20 -2.20
CA CYS A 78 -13.60 -0.47 -2.65
C CYS A 78 -13.35 -1.41 -3.84
N SER A 79 -12.22 -1.26 -4.53
CA SER A 79 -11.79 -2.12 -5.64
C SER A 79 -10.67 -3.06 -5.21
N ALA A 80 -10.66 -4.28 -5.75
CA ALA A 80 -9.54 -5.19 -5.56
C ALA A 80 -8.24 -4.54 -6.05
N SER A 81 -7.24 -4.43 -5.15
CA SER A 81 -6.01 -3.69 -5.46
C SER A 81 -5.20 -4.36 -6.57
N VAL A 82 -4.77 -3.55 -7.53
CA VAL A 82 -3.82 -3.97 -8.59
C VAL A 82 -2.47 -4.43 -8.04
N MET A 83 -2.16 -4.11 -6.78
CA MET A 83 -0.92 -4.53 -6.10
C MET A 83 -1.04 -5.92 -5.45
N GLY A 84 -2.21 -6.55 -5.51
CA GLY A 84 -2.45 -7.90 -4.99
C GLY A 84 -2.05 -8.05 -3.52
N THR A 85 -1.24 -9.07 -3.22
CA THR A 85 -0.78 -9.35 -1.85
C THR A 85 0.37 -8.46 -1.37
N SER A 86 0.93 -7.61 -2.22
CA SER A 86 2.12 -6.82 -1.92
C SER A 86 1.80 -5.35 -1.61
N TYR A 87 2.74 -4.65 -0.98
CA TYR A 87 2.71 -3.20 -0.79
C TYR A 87 3.99 -2.61 -1.40
N PRO A 88 3.93 -1.94 -2.57
CA PRO A 88 5.11 -1.57 -3.33
C PRO A 88 5.92 -0.41 -2.70
N GLY A 89 5.28 0.38 -1.84
CA GLY A 89 5.91 1.53 -1.20
C GLY A 89 4.91 2.57 -0.73
N ALA A 90 5.40 3.58 -0.02
CA ALA A 90 4.58 4.67 0.49
C ALA A 90 3.75 5.31 -0.63
N GLY A 91 2.45 5.51 -0.38
CA GLY A 91 1.51 6.01 -1.38
C GLY A 91 0.86 4.92 -2.25
N GLY A 92 1.21 3.64 -2.06
CA GLY A 92 0.65 2.51 -2.80
C GLY A 92 -0.86 2.33 -2.69
N THR A 93 -1.52 2.98 -1.72
CA THR A 93 -2.99 3.04 -1.60
C THR A 93 -3.57 4.23 -2.37
N LEU A 94 -3.11 5.45 -2.06
CA LEU A 94 -3.70 6.68 -2.61
C LEU A 94 -3.37 6.90 -4.08
N GLY A 95 -2.15 6.56 -4.52
CA GLY A 95 -1.71 6.73 -5.90
C GLY A 95 -2.62 5.99 -6.89
N PRO A 96 -2.78 4.66 -6.78
CA PRO A 96 -3.70 3.91 -7.63
C PRO A 96 -5.14 4.38 -7.50
N ALA A 97 -5.62 4.71 -6.29
CA ALA A 97 -6.98 5.20 -6.08
C ALA A 97 -7.25 6.48 -6.89
N MET A 98 -6.36 7.47 -6.83
CA MET A 98 -6.49 8.72 -7.57
C MET A 98 -6.38 8.51 -9.09
N THR A 99 -5.47 7.64 -9.53
CA THR A 99 -5.31 7.30 -10.94
C THR A 99 -6.58 6.66 -11.50
N PHE A 100 -7.14 5.65 -10.83
CA PHE A 100 -8.38 5.02 -11.29
C PHE A 100 -9.60 5.91 -11.14
N ALA A 101 -9.62 6.85 -10.17
CA ALA A 101 -10.65 7.89 -10.11
C ALA A 101 -10.66 8.75 -11.38
N TYR A 102 -9.48 9.19 -11.82
CA TYR A 102 -9.33 9.96 -13.05
C TYR A 102 -9.76 9.15 -14.29
N VAL A 103 -9.36 7.87 -14.36
CA VAL A 103 -9.77 6.98 -15.45
C VAL A 103 -11.29 6.79 -15.48
N ALA A 104 -11.92 6.49 -14.34
CA ALA A 104 -13.36 6.28 -14.22
C ALA A 104 -14.15 7.53 -14.66
N ALA A 105 -13.74 8.70 -14.18
CA ALA A 105 -14.39 9.96 -14.49
C ALA A 105 -14.33 10.29 -15.99
N ASN A 106 -13.18 10.09 -16.63
CA ASN A 106 -13.04 10.31 -18.08
C ASN A 106 -13.85 9.31 -18.91
N HIS A 107 -13.87 8.04 -18.50
CA HIS A 107 -14.68 7.01 -19.16
C HIS A 107 -16.18 7.34 -19.06
N LEU A 108 -16.65 7.70 -17.86
CA LEU A 108 -18.03 8.16 -17.61
C LEU A 108 -18.41 9.37 -18.49
N ALA A 109 -17.53 10.37 -18.58
CA ALA A 109 -17.77 11.55 -19.38
C ALA A 109 -17.93 11.23 -20.88
N ARG A 110 -17.08 10.36 -21.43
CA ARG A 110 -17.14 9.93 -22.83
C ARG A 110 -18.42 9.16 -23.13
N GLN A 111 -18.76 8.18 -22.29
CA GLN A 111 -19.99 7.39 -22.43
C GLN A 111 -21.25 8.28 -22.42
N ARG A 112 -21.25 9.33 -21.60
CA ARG A 112 -22.36 10.30 -21.57
C ARG A 112 -22.47 11.14 -22.84
N GLN A 113 -21.37 11.44 -23.52
CA GLN A 113 -21.37 12.17 -24.78
C GLN A 113 -21.89 11.29 -25.93
N GLU A 114 -21.49 10.02 -25.96
CA GLU A 114 -21.93 9.05 -26.98
C GLU A 114 -23.42 8.68 -26.85
N ALA A 115 -23.98 8.77 -25.64
CA ALA A 115 -25.40 8.52 -25.38
C ALA A 115 -26.32 9.72 -25.70
N ARG A 116 -25.78 10.86 -26.15
CA ARG A 116 -26.53 12.06 -26.55
C ARG A 116 -26.63 12.15 -28.07
#